data_AF-A0A662UDR4-F1
#
_entry.id   AF-A0A662UDR4-F1
#
_cell.length_a   1.000
_cell.length_b   1.000
_cell.length_c   1.000
_cell.angle_alpha   90.00
_cell.angle_beta   90.00
_cell.angle_gamma   90.00
#
_symmetry.space_group_name_H-M   'P 1'
#
loop_
_entity.id
_entity.type
_entity.pdbx_description
1 polymer ?
#
loop_
_entity_poly.entity_id
_entity_poly.type
_entity_poly.pdbx_seq_one_letter_code
_entity_poly.pdbx_strand_id
1 'polypeptide(L)' 'MVVTTIRVRAYASIANLGPGFDVLALAIDSFYDEVELKVKKHEKTKILVESILGPYGTGIPKNEKKHGSSSSKRVP' A
#
# COMPACT_ATOMS: atom_id res chain seq x y z
N MET A 1 -7.80 -23.52 -7.46
CA MET A 1 -6.51 -24.03 -6.92
C MET A 1 -5.50 -22.88 -6.86
N VAL A 2 -4.84 -22.68 -5.70
CA VAL A 2 -3.74 -21.69 -5.57
C VAL A 2 -2.53 -22.24 -6.33
N VAL A 3 -1.91 -21.40 -7.15
CA VAL A 3 -0.72 -21.72 -7.95
C VAL A 3 0.53 -21.23 -7.24
N THR A 4 0.50 -20.00 -6.71
CA THR A 4 1.62 -19.42 -5.99
C THR A 4 1.15 -18.41 -4.95
N THR A 5 1.97 -18.21 -3.92
CA THR A 5 1.78 -17.21 -2.88
C THR A 5 3.06 -16.39 -2.75
N ILE A 6 2.94 -15.07 -2.79
CA ILE A 6 4.05 -14.14 -2.65
C ILE A 6 3.73 -13.19 -1.50
N ARG A 7 4.71 -12.91 -0.64
CA ARG A 7 4.62 -11.89 0.41
C ARG A 7 5.72 -10.86 0.20
N VAL A 8 5.35 -9.58 0.24
CA VAL A 8 6.29 -8.46 0.05
C VAL A 8 6.05 -7.40 1.12
N ARG A 9 7.14 -6.78 1.59
CA ARG A 9 7.10 -5.62 2.48
C ARG A 9 7.53 -4.36 1.73
N ALA A 10 6.77 -3.30 1.90
CA ALA A 10 7.12 -1.96 1.46
C ALA A 10 7.42 -1.11 2.70
N TYR A 11 8.68 -0.78 2.92
CA TYR A 11 9.12 0.05 4.03
C TYR A 11 8.77 1.52 3.80
N ALA A 12 8.46 2.23 4.88
CA ALA A 12 8.22 3.67 4.82
C ALA A 12 9.49 4.42 4.39
N SER A 13 9.30 5.57 3.74
CA SER A 13 10.40 6.43 3.29
C SER A 13 10.17 7.89 3.68
N ILE A 14 11.25 8.59 4.02
CA ILE A 14 11.23 10.03 4.30
C ILE A 14 11.87 10.75 3.10
N ALA A 15 11.10 11.59 2.41
CA ALA A 15 11.55 12.38 1.27
C ALA A 15 11.89 13.83 1.66
N ASN A 16 12.45 14.61 0.73
CA ASN A 16 12.67 16.06 0.86
C ASN A 16 13.59 16.46 2.03
N LEU A 17 14.65 15.67 2.27
CA LEU A 17 15.64 15.88 3.33
C LEU A 17 16.65 17.00 2.99
N GLY A 18 16.15 18.22 2.74
CA GLY A 18 16.98 19.39 2.41
C GLY A 18 17.09 19.66 0.90
N PRO A 19 18.27 19.98 0.34
CA PRO A 19 18.42 20.44 -1.05
C PRO A 19 18.07 19.38 -2.12
N GLY A 20 17.82 18.13 -1.72
CA GLY A 20 17.41 17.03 -2.59
C GLY A 20 15.90 16.93 -2.83
N PHE A 21 15.21 18.06 -2.95
CA PHE A 21 13.78 18.11 -3.24
C PHE A 21 13.45 17.28 -4.49
N ASP A 22 12.47 16.38 -4.37
CA ASP A 22 12.03 15.43 -5.42
C ASP A 22 13.10 14.45 -5.96
N VAL A 23 14.29 14.36 -5.35
CA VAL A 23 15.38 13.48 -5.81
C VAL A 23 15.75 12.42 -4.78
N LEU A 24 15.75 12.76 -3.48
CA LEU A 24 16.25 11.88 -2.43
C LEU A 24 15.13 11.46 -1.46
N ALA A 25 15.13 10.17 -1.11
CA ALA A 25 14.35 9.61 -0.02
C ALA A 25 15.15 8.56 0.76
N LEU A 26 14.96 8.52 2.07
CA LEU A 26 15.57 7.54 2.97
C LEU A 26 14.52 6.51 3.38
N ALA A 27 14.76 5.23 3.09
CA ALA A 27 13.95 4.14 3.63
C ALA A 27 14.24 3.96 5.12
N ILE A 28 13.19 3.74 5.91
CA ILE A 28 13.27 3.45 7.34
C ILE A 28 12.67 2.08 7.61
N ASP A 29 13.26 1.32 8.54
CA ASP A 29 12.87 -0.06 8.83
C ASP A 29 11.76 -0.19 9.90
N SER A 30 11.44 0.93 10.58
CA SER A 30 10.52 0.94 11.72
C SER A 30 9.05 0.78 11.34
N PHE A 31 8.67 1.10 10.10
CA PHE A 31 7.30 1.00 9.60
C PHE A 31 7.28 0.42 8.19
N TYR A 32 6.32 -0.48 7.93
CA TYR A 32 6.12 -1.07 6.60
C TYR A 32 4.67 -1.49 6.40
N ASP A 33 4.27 -1.54 5.13
CA ASP A 33 3.08 -2.27 4.69
C ASP A 33 3.50 -3.67 4.23
N GLU A 34 2.72 -4.70 4.55
CA GLU A 34 2.93 -6.07 4.08
C GLU A 34 1.75 -6.52 3.22
N VAL A 35 2.04 -7.03 2.03
CA VAL A 35 1.04 -7.52 1.07
C VAL A 35 1.30 -8.99 0.77
N GLU A 36 0.27 -9.81 0.96
CA GLU A 36 0.23 -11.19 0.49
C GLU A 36 -0.63 -11.31 -0.77
N LEU A 37 -0.06 -11.88 -1.83
CA LEU A 37 -0.76 -12.20 -3.07
C LEU A 37 -0.87 -13.72 -3.22
N LYS A 38 -2.10 -14.22 -3.32
CA LYS A 38 -2.40 -15.62 -3.65
C LYS A 38 -2.94 -15.71 -5.07
N VAL A 39 -2.14 -16.24 -5.99
CA VAL A 39 -2.55 -16.43 -7.38
C VAL A 39 -3.36 -17.72 -7.48
N LYS A 40 -4.61 -17.64 -7.94
CA LYS A 40 -5.50 -18.80 -8.12
C LYS A 40 -5.79 -18.98 -9.61
N LYS A 41 -5.79 -20.22 -10.11
CA LYS A 41 -6.29 -20.50 -11.47
C LYS A 41 -7.77 -20.13 -11.55
N HIS A 42 -8.13 -19.33 -12.53
CA HIS A 42 -9.48 -18.87 -12.80
C HIS A 42 -9.62 -18.56 -14.30
N GLU A 43 -10.82 -18.67 -14.87
CA GLU A 43 -11.05 -18.47 -16.31
C GLU A 43 -10.87 -17.02 -16.78
N LYS A 44 -11.05 -16.07 -15.85
CA LYS A 44 -10.88 -14.63 -16.07
C LYS A 44 -10.02 -14.01 -14.97
N THR A 45 -9.21 -13.02 -15.34
CA THR A 45 -8.43 -12.23 -14.37
C THR A 45 -9.36 -11.40 -13.49
N LYS A 46 -9.25 -11.58 -12.17
CA LYS A 46 -9.95 -10.79 -11.16
C LYS A 46 -8.97 -10.47 -10.04
N ILE A 47 -9.05 -9.25 -9.52
CA ILE A 47 -8.30 -8.84 -8.33
C ILE A 47 -9.33 -8.67 -7.22
N LEU A 48 -9.10 -9.34 -6.10
CA LEU A 48 -9.98 -9.33 -4.94
C LEU A 48 -9.14 -9.09 -3.69
N VAL A 49 -9.60 -8.19 -2.83
CA VAL A 49 -9.01 -7.99 -1.51
C VAL A 49 -9.67 -8.96 -0.54
N GLU A 50 -8.94 -9.97 -0.07
CA GLU A 50 -9.47 -10.96 0.89
C GLU A 50 -9.66 -10.34 2.28
N SER A 51 -8.66 -9.60 2.77
CA SER A 51 -8.69 -8.95 4.09
C SER A 51 -7.73 -7.77 4.14
N ILE A 52 -8.02 -6.80 5.00
CA ILE A 52 -7.13 -5.69 5.36
C ILE A 52 -7.02 -5.70 6.88
N LEU A 53 -5.79 -5.70 7.40
CA LEU A 53 -5.48 -5.78 8.82
C LEU A 53 -4.62 -4.58 9.24
N GLY A 54 -4.60 -4.28 10.53
CA GLY A 54 -3.81 -3.20 11.11
C GLY A 54 -4.67 -2.08 11.70
N PRO A 55 -4.06 -1.22 12.54
CA PRO A 55 -4.78 -0.20 13.31
C PRO A 55 -5.53 0.81 12.43
N TYR A 56 -5.08 1.01 11.18
CA TYR A 56 -5.67 1.94 10.22
C TYR A 56 -6.40 1.24 9.05
N GLY A 57 -6.60 -0.09 9.13
CA GLY A 57 -7.17 -0.89 8.04
C GLY A 57 -8.63 -0.55 7.69
N THR A 58 -9.37 0.06 8.62
CA THR A 58 -10.78 0.47 8.42
C THR A 58 -10.94 1.61 7.41
N GLY A 59 -9.90 2.43 7.22
CA GLY A 59 -9.89 3.55 6.28
C GLY A 59 -9.55 3.15 4.84
N ILE A 60 -9.06 1.93 4.62
CA ILE A 60 -8.58 1.49 3.30
C ILE A 60 -9.75 0.99 2.45
N PRO A 61 -9.97 1.56 1.24
CA PRO A 61 -11.01 1.10 0.34
C PRO A 61 -10.82 -0.37 -0.06
N LYS A 62 -11.88 -1.16 0.07
CA LYS A 62 -11.91 -2.56 -0.40
C LYS A 62 -12.24 -2.70 -1.88
N ASN A 63 -12.58 -1.60 -2.55
CA ASN A 63 -12.94 -1.53 -3.97
C ASN A 63 -12.30 -0.30 -4.62
N GLU A 64 -11.99 -0.39 -5.91
CA GLU A 64 -11.31 0.61 -6.73
C GLU A 64 -11.98 2.00 -6.79
N LYS A 65 -13.23 2.15 -6.34
CA LYS A 65 -14.03 3.36 -6.53
C LYS A 65 -13.76 4.50 -5.55
N LYS A 66 -12.80 4.38 -4.63
CA LYS A 66 -12.45 5.46 -3.68
C LYS A 66 -10.99 5.87 -3.84
N HIS A 67 -10.70 6.65 -4.87
CA HIS A 67 -9.49 7.47 -4.90
C HIS A 67 -9.78 8.74 -4.08
N GLY A 68 -9.57 8.65 -2.77
CA GLY A 68 -9.55 9.83 -1.92
C GLY A 68 -8.23 10.56 -2.13
N SER A 69 -8.22 11.59 -2.98
CA SER A 69 -7.26 12.68 -2.85
C SER A 69 -7.60 13.41 -1.54
N SER A 70 -7.18 12.87 -0.40
CA SER A 70 -7.12 13.66 0.82
C SER A 70 -5.97 14.63 0.67
N SER A 71 -6.20 15.71 -0.10
CA SER A 71 -5.44 16.94 0.06
C SER A 71 -5.53 17.29 1.54
N SER A 72 -4.40 17.13 2.23
CA SER A 72 -4.25 17.60 3.60
C SER A 72 -4.71 19.05 3.62
N LYS A 73 -5.89 19.32 4.21
CA LYS A 73 -6.33 20.69 4.45
C LYS A 73 -5.24 21.30 5.33
N ARG A 74 -4.49 22.27 4.77
CA ARG A 74 -3.68 23.15 5.59
C ARG A 74 -4.61 23.73 6.65
N VAL A 75 -4.38 23.31 7.89
CA VAL A 75 -4.90 24.03 9.05
C VAL A 75 -4.15 25.36 9.06
N PRO A 76 -4.84 26.51 9.18
CA PRO A 76 -4.20 27.82 9.19
C PRO A 76 -3.18 27.97 10.32
#